data_AF-A0AAW2PGB6-F1
#
_entry.id   AF-A0AAW2PGB6-F1
#
_cell.length_a   1.000
_cell.length_b   1.000
_cell.length_c   1.000
_cell.angle_alpha   90.00
_cell.angle_beta   90.00
_cell.angle_gamma   90.00
#
_symmetry.space_group_name_H-M   'P 1'
#
loop_
_entity.id
_entity.type
_entity.pdbx_description
1 polymer ?
#
loop_
_entity_poly.entity_id
_entity_poly.type
_entity_poly.pdbx_seq_one_letter_code
_entity_poly.pdbx_strand_id
1 'polypeptide(L)'
;MLAKHLMLDDDDRICLISDRHSGLINAINFVPAFTFPHGIHRFCLRHICSNFNMKYKNIQLKDLCWRAGAKQNVHKFERIMEEIRGLNEEAFDWLQMIDKGQWTLSHDGDCTSFHCTT
;
A
#
# COMPACT_ATOMS: atom_id res chain seq x y z
N MET A 1 -11.57 10.38 -7.22
CA MET A 1 -10.96 11.72 -7.18
C MET A 1 -9.46 11.55 -6.98
N LEU A 2 -8.66 12.15 -7.85
CA LEU A 2 -7.19 12.10 -7.81
C LEU A 2 -6.70 12.91 -6.60
N ALA A 3 -6.39 12.24 -5.49
CA ALA A 3 -5.62 12.85 -4.42
C ALA A 3 -4.14 12.74 -4.80
N LYS A 4 -3.60 13.74 -5.50
CA LYS A 4 -2.15 13.88 -5.71
C LYS A 4 -1.50 14.27 -4.39
N HIS A 5 -0.97 13.31 -3.65
CA HIS A 5 0.06 13.57 -2.65
C HIS A 5 1.39 13.25 -3.32
N LEU A 6 2.06 14.29 -3.82
CA LEU A 6 3.45 14.21 -4.28
C LEU A 6 4.31 14.45 -3.04
N MET A 7 5.21 13.54 -2.75
CA MET A 7 6.20 13.74 -1.71
C MET A 7 7.60 13.66 -2.31
N LEU A 8 8.53 14.44 -1.77
CA LEU A 8 9.95 14.45 -2.12
C LEU A 8 10.76 13.81 -0.98
N ASP A 9 11.69 12.90 -1.29
CA ASP A 9 12.68 12.42 -0.32
C ASP A 9 14.00 13.20 -0.40
N ASP A 10 14.96 12.85 0.46
CA ASP A 10 16.28 13.48 0.54
C ASP A 10 17.14 13.28 -0.73
N ASP A 11 16.72 12.37 -1.64
CA ASP A 11 17.36 12.09 -2.94
C ASP A 11 16.60 12.77 -4.11
N ASP A 12 15.70 13.72 -3.85
CA ASP A 12 14.80 14.37 -4.83
C ASP A 12 13.86 13.40 -5.57
N ARG A 13 13.64 12.17 -5.05
CA ARG A 13 12.73 11.21 -5.67
C ARG A 13 11.29 11.56 -5.34
N ILE A 14 10.43 11.42 -6.35
CA ILE A 14 9.01 11.69 -6.24
C ILE A 14 8.28 10.40 -5.84
N CYS A 15 7.54 10.44 -4.73
CA CYS A 15 6.58 9.41 -4.38
C CYS A 15 5.16 9.79 -4.85
N LEU A 16 4.60 9.00 -5.76
CA LEU A 16 3.21 9.08 -6.18
C LEU A 16 2.37 8.07 -5.40
N ILE A 17 1.32 8.55 -4.72
CA ILE A 17 0.32 7.68 -4.08
C ILE A 17 -0.98 7.71 -4.90
N SER A 18 -1.46 6.56 -5.37
CA SER A 18 -2.68 6.48 -6.17
C SER A 18 -3.56 5.26 -5.84
N ASP A 19 -4.70 5.16 -6.51
CA ASP A 19 -5.50 3.93 -6.56
C ASP A 19 -4.81 2.85 -7.42
N ARG A 20 -5.19 1.58 -7.25
CA ARG A 20 -4.75 0.38 -7.98
C ARG A 20 -5.55 0.13 -9.27
N HIS A 21 -6.13 1.18 -9.86
CA HIS A 21 -6.88 1.03 -11.12
C HIS A 21 -5.92 0.73 -12.28
N SER A 22 -6.21 -0.29 -13.09
CA SER A 22 -5.30 -0.78 -14.15
C SER A 22 -4.88 0.31 -15.15
N GLY A 23 -5.80 1.18 -15.55
CA GLY A 23 -5.49 2.32 -16.43
C GLY A 23 -4.51 3.32 -15.81
N LEU A 24 -4.55 3.53 -14.48
CA LEU A 24 -3.60 4.40 -13.79
C LEU A 24 -2.23 3.74 -13.68
N ILE A 25 -2.18 2.46 -13.29
CA ILE A 25 -0.92 1.71 -13.21
C ILE A 25 -0.19 1.73 -14.55
N ASN A 26 -0.91 1.45 -15.64
CA ASN A 26 -0.33 1.50 -16.97
C ASN A 26 0.21 2.89 -17.30
N ALA A 27 -0.55 3.96 -17.06
CA ALA A 27 -0.10 5.33 -17.32
C ALA A 27 1.14 5.71 -16.49
N ILE A 28 1.18 5.31 -15.21
CA ILE A 28 2.30 5.60 -14.30
C ILE A 28 3.57 4.88 -14.75
N ASN A 29 3.46 3.63 -15.21
CA ASN A 29 4.59 2.85 -15.71
C ASN A 29 5.26 3.47 -16.96
N PHE A 30 4.57 4.35 -17.70
CA PHE A 30 5.15 5.09 -18.83
C PHE A 30 5.81 6.42 -18.43
N VAL A 31 5.75 6.81 -17.14
CA VAL A 31 6.32 8.06 -16.63
C VAL A 31 7.50 7.74 -15.71
N PRO A 32 8.75 7.83 -16.20
CA PRO A 32 9.94 7.44 -15.42
C PRO A 32 10.06 8.15 -14.07
N ALA A 33 9.56 9.39 -13.96
CA ALA A 33 9.59 10.17 -12.72
C ALA A 33 8.80 9.56 -11.55
N PHE A 34 7.96 8.55 -11.78
CA PHE A 34 7.18 7.87 -10.73
C PHE A 34 7.59 6.40 -10.53
N THR A 35 8.64 5.96 -11.22
CA THR A 35 9.09 4.56 -11.18
C THR A 35 10.56 4.47 -10.82
N PHE A 36 10.94 3.38 -10.16
CA PHE A 36 12.33 3.16 -9.75
C PHE A 36 13.28 3.18 -10.96
N PRO A 37 14.48 3.80 -10.88
CA PRO A 37 15.10 4.41 -9.70
C PRO A 37 14.77 5.89 -9.46
N HIS A 38 14.03 6.54 -10.37
CA HIS A 38 13.83 8.00 -10.36
C HIS A 38 12.65 8.46 -9.49
N GLY A 39 11.71 7.56 -9.21
CA GLY A 39 10.58 7.83 -8.33
C GLY A 39 10.00 6.53 -7.77
N ILE A 40 8.96 6.65 -6.97
CA ILE A 40 8.30 5.53 -6.32
C ILE A 40 6.80 5.67 -6.52
N HIS A 41 6.14 4.56 -6.84
CA HIS A 41 4.70 4.49 -6.93
C HIS A 41 4.16 3.58 -5.83
N ARG A 42 3.30 4.14 -4.97
CA ARG A 42 2.61 3.43 -3.90
C ARG A 42 1.10 3.46 -4.11
N PHE A 43 0.45 2.42 -3.60
CA PHE A 43 -0.99 2.36 -3.52
C PHE A 43 -1.48 3.00 -2.22
N CYS A 44 -2.53 3.81 -2.35
CA CYS A 44 -3.17 4.40 -1.20
C CYS A 44 -3.81 3.31 -0.31
N LEU A 45 -3.36 3.23 0.94
CA LEU A 45 -3.87 2.27 1.91
C LEU A 45 -5.40 2.34 2.05
N ARG A 46 -5.97 3.56 2.06
CA ARG A 46 -7.42 3.77 2.10
C ARG A 46 -8.15 3.09 0.94
N HIS A 47 -7.61 3.17 -0.27
CA HIS A 47 -8.19 2.50 -1.44
C HIS A 47 -8.01 0.99 -1.38
N ILE A 48 -6.85 0.50 -0.92
CA ILE A 48 -6.64 -0.94 -0.68
C ILE A 48 -7.66 -1.49 0.31
N CYS A 49 -7.81 -0.87 1.48
CA CYS A 49 -8.80 -1.30 2.48
C CYS A 49 -10.23 -1.19 1.96
N SER A 50 -10.54 -0.18 1.14
CA SER A 50 -11.86 -0.02 0.51
C SER A 50 -12.14 -1.15 -0.49
N ASN A 51 -11.20 -1.45 -1.40
CA ASN A 51 -11.32 -2.52 -2.38
C ASN A 51 -11.38 -3.90 -1.71
N PHE A 52 -10.57 -4.09 -0.68
CA PHE A 52 -10.59 -5.29 0.16
C PHE A 52 -11.95 -5.49 0.83
N ASN A 53 -12.50 -4.45 1.46
CA ASN A 53 -13.83 -4.51 2.05
C ASN A 53 -14.95 -4.67 1.01
N MET A 54 -14.80 -4.13 -0.20
CA MET A 54 -15.77 -4.35 -1.27
C MET A 54 -15.83 -5.83 -1.68
N LYS A 55 -14.68 -6.51 -1.70
CA LYS A 55 -14.57 -7.94 -2.04
C LYS A 55 -15.06 -8.85 -0.92
N TYR A 56 -14.59 -8.65 0.32
CA TYR A 56 -14.87 -9.58 1.42
C TYR A 56 -16.03 -9.15 2.34
N LYS A 57 -16.46 -7.88 2.27
CA LYS A 57 -17.60 -7.31 3.01
C LYS A 57 -17.56 -7.62 4.51
N ASN A 58 -16.37 -7.59 5.10
CA ASN A 58 -16.13 -7.94 6.50
C ASN A 58 -15.37 -6.81 7.20
N ILE A 59 -16.00 -6.23 8.22
CA ILE A 59 -15.49 -5.08 8.97
C ILE A 59 -14.20 -5.43 9.74
N GLN A 60 -14.12 -6.64 10.31
CA GLN A 60 -12.93 -7.08 11.04
C GLN A 60 -11.74 -7.26 10.10
N LEU A 61 -11.95 -7.89 8.94
CA LEU A 61 -10.92 -8.02 7.91
C LEU A 61 -10.46 -6.63 7.43
N LYS A 62 -11.38 -5.69 7.22
CA LYS A 62 -11.04 -4.30 6.85
C LYS A 62 -10.17 -3.62 7.91
N ASP A 63 -10.52 -3.75 9.19
CA ASP A 63 -9.72 -3.19 10.30
C ASP A 63 -8.30 -3.77 10.33
N LEU A 64 -8.19 -5.10 10.19
CA LEU A 64 -6.90 -5.77 10.15
C LEU A 64 -6.06 -5.33 8.95
N CYS A 65 -6.67 -5.17 7.77
CA CYS A 65 -6.00 -4.65 6.57
C CYS A 65 -5.43 -3.25 6.81
N TRP A 66 -6.22 -2.34 7.40
CA TRP A 66 -5.74 -1.00 7.76
C TRP A 66 -4.59 -1.06 8.76
N ARG A 67 -4.75 -1.86 9.82
CA ARG A 67 -3.72 -2.02 10.85
C ARG A 67 -2.43 -2.58 10.27
N ALA A 68 -2.50 -3.55 9.36
CA ALA A 68 -1.34 -4.13 8.69
C ALA A 68 -0.59 -3.06 7.88
N GLY A 69 -1.29 -2.38 6.97
CA GLY A 69 -0.65 -1.36 6.10
C GLY A 69 -0.04 -0.21 6.88
N ALA A 70 -0.61 0.16 8.03
CA ALA A 70 -0.14 1.26 8.88
C ALA A 70 0.98 0.86 9.87
N LYS A 71 1.42 -0.40 9.95
CA LYS A 71 2.54 -0.77 10.83
C LYS A 71 3.88 -0.49 10.17
N GLN A 72 4.79 0.18 10.89
CA GLN A 72 6.19 0.33 10.52
C GLN A 72 7.06 -0.88 10.91
N ASN A 73 6.62 -1.68 11.88
CA ASN A 73 7.39 -2.82 12.35
C ASN A 73 6.97 -4.09 11.60
N VAL A 74 7.91 -4.72 10.91
CA VAL A 74 7.69 -5.94 10.11
C VAL A 74 7.08 -7.07 10.95
N HIS A 75 7.59 -7.32 12.17
CA HIS A 75 7.03 -8.37 13.03
C HIS A 75 5.56 -8.09 13.42
N LYS A 76 5.20 -6.83 13.67
CA LYS A 76 3.80 -6.45 13.95
C LYS A 76 2.92 -6.60 12.71
N PHE A 77 3.45 -6.27 11.53
CA PHE A 77 2.76 -6.49 10.26
C PHE A 77 2.48 -7.98 10.05
N GLU A 78 3.49 -8.84 10.13
CA GLU A 78 3.36 -10.28 9.88
C GLU A 78 2.38 -10.92 10.87
N ARG A 79 2.39 -10.51 12.16
CA ARG A 79 1.41 -10.99 13.13
C ARG A 79 -0.04 -10.67 12.71
N ILE A 80 -0.28 -9.47 12.18
CA ILE A 80 -1.62 -9.08 11.71
C ILE A 80 -2.00 -9.85 10.44
N MET A 81 -1.03 -10.11 9.55
CA MET A 81 -1.28 -10.94 8.36
C MET A 81 -1.65 -12.38 8.73
N GLU A 82 -1.04 -12.95 9.77
CA GLU A 82 -1.44 -14.25 10.32
C GLU A 82 -2.84 -14.21 10.96
N GLU A 83 -3.21 -13.11 11.65
CA GLU A 83 -4.59 -12.91 12.14
C GLU A 83 -5.59 -12.90 10.97
N ILE A 84 -5.24 -12.26 9.84
CA ILE A 84 -6.08 -12.26 8.62
C ILE A 84 -6.19 -13.67 8.04
N ARG A 85 -5.07 -14.42 7.91
CA ARG A 85 -5.07 -15.79 7.38
C ARG A 85 -5.97 -16.71 8.21
N GLY A 86 -5.90 -16.59 9.54
CA GLY A 86 -6.75 -17.36 10.45
C GLY A 86 -8.25 -17.07 10.32
N LEU A 87 -8.63 -15.87 9.87
CA LEU A 87 -10.03 -15.51 9.62
C LEU A 87 -10.49 -15.88 8.20
N ASN A 88 -9.62 -15.68 7.20
CA ASN A 88 -9.92 -15.95 5.81
C ASN A 88 -8.61 -16.05 4.99
N GLU A 89 -8.29 -17.28 4.55
CA GLU A 89 -7.08 -17.57 3.78
C GLU A 89 -7.06 -16.87 2.41
N GLU A 90 -8.20 -16.83 1.70
CA GLU A 90 -8.28 -16.10 0.41
C GLU A 90 -8.04 -14.59 0.58
N ALA A 91 -8.42 -14.02 1.72
CA ALA A 91 -8.20 -12.62 2.04
C ALA A 91 -6.72 -12.33 2.32
N PHE A 92 -6.04 -13.26 2.98
CA PHE A 92 -4.58 -13.23 3.11
C PHE A 92 -3.89 -13.29 1.74
N ASP A 93 -4.28 -14.24 0.89
CA ASP A 93 -3.69 -14.41 -0.44
C ASP A 93 -3.88 -13.17 -1.32
N TRP A 94 -5.06 -12.55 -1.26
CA TRP A 94 -5.33 -11.33 -2.01
C TRP A 94 -4.41 -10.17 -1.64
N LEU A 95 -4.09 -10.02 -0.35
CA LEU A 95 -3.15 -9.00 0.12
C LEU A 95 -1.70 -9.34 -0.27
N GLN A 96 -1.33 -10.62 -0.28
CA GLN A 96 -0.01 -11.09 -0.71
C GLN A 96 0.25 -10.89 -2.21
N MET A 97 -0.81 -10.80 -3.03
CA MET A 97 -0.68 -10.46 -4.45
C MET A 97 -0.29 -9.00 -4.71
N ILE A 98 -0.35 -8.14 -3.68
CA ILE A 98 0.10 -6.75 -3.76
C ILE A 98 1.51 -6.70 -3.19
N ASP A 99 2.45 -6.15 -3.93
CA ASP A 99 3.81 -5.95 -3.43
C ASP A 99 3.77 -5.15 -2.11
N LYS A 100 4.30 -5.75 -1.04
CA LYS A 100 4.26 -5.19 0.32
C LYS A 100 4.90 -3.79 0.37
N GLY A 101 5.94 -3.56 -0.44
CA GLY A 101 6.60 -2.25 -0.54
C GLY A 101 5.70 -1.16 -1.11
N GLN A 102 4.63 -1.51 -1.82
CA GLN A 102 3.70 -0.55 -2.41
C GLN A 102 2.52 -0.18 -1.51
N TRP A 103 2.27 -0.87 -0.40
CA TRP A 103 1.09 -0.58 0.44
C TRP A 103 1.30 -0.65 1.95
N THR A 104 2.48 -1.08 2.41
CA THR A 104 2.77 -1.23 3.83
C THR A 104 3.90 -0.29 4.26
N LEU A 105 3.77 0.33 5.42
CA LEU A 105 4.85 1.13 5.99
C LEU A 105 6.04 0.27 6.44
N SER A 106 5.82 -0.99 6.81
CA SER A 106 6.89 -1.86 7.34
C SER A 106 7.87 -2.34 6.29
N HIS A 107 7.48 -2.32 5.01
CA HIS A 107 8.32 -2.71 3.88
C HIS A 107 8.64 -1.53 2.96
N ASP A 108 8.45 -0.30 3.48
CA ASP A 108 8.85 0.94 2.83
C ASP A 108 10.37 1.09 2.94
N GLY A 109 11.12 0.33 2.12
CA GLY A 109 12.58 0.29 2.18
C GLY A 109 13.17 1.70 2.16
N ASP A 110 13.77 2.11 3.29
CA ASP A 110 14.46 3.38 3.60
C ASP A 110 13.80 4.71 3.20
N CYS A 111 12.61 4.68 2.61
CA CYS A 111 11.75 5.82 2.29
C CYS A 111 10.97 6.33 3.51
N THR A 112 11.60 6.27 4.68
CA THR A 112 11.03 6.69 5.98
C THR A 112 10.75 8.20 6.07
N SER A 113 11.26 9.00 5.12
CA SER A 113 10.97 10.43 4.96
C SER A 113 9.56 10.70 4.42
N PHE A 114 8.90 9.70 3.82
CA PHE A 114 7.51 9.78 3.37
C PHE A 114 6.52 9.47 4.51
N HIS A 115 6.49 10.31 5.54
CA HIS A 115 5.51 10.24 6.62
C HIS A 115 4.09 10.56 6.09
N CYS A 116 3.44 9.55 5.50
CA CYS A 116 2.03 9.61 5.15
C CYS A 116 1.16 9.10 6.30
N THR A 117 0.82 9.98 7.25
CA THR A 117 -0.43 9.85 8.00
C THR A 117 -1.59 10.28 7.09
N THR A 118 -2.33 9.32 6.53
CA THR A 118 -3.61 9.57 5.83
C THR A 118 -4.75 8.75 6.41
#